data_AF-A0A9E6W5H5-F1
#
_entry.id   AF-A0A9E6W5H5-F1
#
_cell.length_a   1.000
_cell.length_b   1.000
_cell.length_c   1.000
_cell.angle_alpha   90.00
_cell.angle_beta   90.00
_cell.angle_gamma   90.00
#
_symmetry.space_group_name_H-M   'P 1'
#
loop_
_entity.id
_entity.type
_entity.pdbx_description
1 polymer ?
#
loop_
_entity_poly.entity_id
_entity_poly.type
_entity_poly.pdbx_seq_one_letter_code
_entity_poly.pdbx_strand_id
1 'polypeptide(L)'
;MTAVQRLQPTLVGVFGSYARGEENEKSDLDILIDFEKNVHLLELIGLEQELSDLLGIKVDLITLRSVNASLKPYIESDLIRLV
;
A
#
# COMPACT_ATOMS: atom_id res chain seq x y z
N MET A 1 -5.04 2.98 -18.67
CA MET A 1 -5.82 2.26 -17.65
C MET A 1 -4.82 1.62 -16.71
N THR A 2 -4.55 2.24 -15.56
CA THR A 2 -3.59 1.73 -14.57
C THR A 2 -4.15 0.50 -13.87
N ALA A 3 -3.31 -0.40 -13.36
CA ALA A 3 -3.77 -1.58 -12.61
C ALA A 3 -4.65 -1.21 -11.41
N VAL A 4 -4.39 -0.06 -10.77
CA VAL A 4 -5.20 0.48 -9.66
C VAL A 4 -6.69 0.56 -10.04
N GLN A 5 -7.00 1.09 -11.24
CA GLN A 5 -8.39 1.27 -11.68
C GLN A 5 -9.09 -0.05 -12.02
N ARG A 6 -8.33 -1.10 -12.36
CA ARG A 6 -8.90 -2.43 -12.65
C ARG A 6 -9.31 -3.17 -11.38
N LEU A 7 -8.47 -3.10 -10.35
CA LEU A 7 -8.62 -3.92 -9.15
C LEU A 7 -9.66 -3.37 -8.16
N GLN A 8 -10.03 -2.09 -8.28
CA GLN A 8 -11.10 -1.46 -7.48
C GLN A 8 -10.93 -1.70 -5.97
N PRO A 9 -9.86 -1.17 -5.37
CA PRO A 9 -9.64 -1.32 -3.95
C PRO A 9 -10.76 -0.66 -3.14
N THR A 10 -11.13 -1.29 -2.03
CA THR A 10 -12.11 -0.78 -1.06
C THR A 10 -11.46 0.07 0.03
N LEU A 11 -10.13 -0.02 0.14
CA LEU A 11 -9.32 0.78 1.04
C LEU A 11 -7.99 1.05 0.37
N VAL A 12 -7.53 2.29 0.41
CA VAL A 12 -6.14 2.65 0.12
C VAL A 12 -5.70 3.68 1.16
N GLY A 13 -4.55 3.44 1.79
CA GLY A 13 -3.93 4.41 2.66
C GLY A 13 -2.42 4.28 2.69
N VAL A 14 -1.75 5.38 2.99
CA VAL A 14 -0.29 5.42 3.20
C VAL A 14 -0.04 5.33 4.70
N PHE A 15 0.97 4.58 5.10
CA PHE A 15 1.42 4.52 6.50
C PHE A 15 2.95 4.59 6.54
N GLY A 16 3.54 4.42 7.72
CA GLY A 16 4.99 4.38 7.86
C GLY A 16 5.64 5.76 7.72
N SER A 17 6.89 5.79 7.26
CA SER A 17 7.73 6.99 7.31
C SER A 17 7.15 8.17 6.52
N TYR A 18 6.59 7.92 5.33
CA TYR A 18 5.93 8.94 4.51
C TYR A 18 4.69 9.54 5.18
N ALA A 19 3.92 8.73 5.92
CA ALA A 19 2.75 9.25 6.63
C ALA A 19 3.15 10.10 7.86
N ARG A 20 4.30 9.81 8.46
CA ARG A 20 4.83 10.58 9.60
C ARG A 20 5.68 11.80 9.20
N GLY A 21 6.02 11.95 7.91
CA GLY A 21 6.95 12.98 7.44
C GLY A 21 8.40 12.74 7.89
N GLU A 22 8.76 11.47 8.12
CA GLU A 22 10.08 11.03 8.58
C GLU A 22 10.84 10.25 7.48
N GLU A 23 10.36 10.32 6.24
CA GLU A 23 10.99 9.65 5.11
C GLU A 23 12.37 10.22 4.78
N ASN A 24 13.20 9.39 4.14
CA ASN A 24 14.48 9.80 3.59
C ASN A 24 14.66 9.25 2.17
N GLU A 25 15.79 9.56 1.53
CA GLU A 25 16.09 9.16 0.14
C GLU A 25 16.08 7.64 -0.10
N LYS A 26 16.13 6.81 0.96
CA LYS A 26 16.08 5.35 0.89
C LYS A 26 14.76 4.75 1.37
N SER A 27 13.81 5.58 1.78
CA SER A 27 12.49 5.12 2.26
C SER A 27 11.65 4.58 1.11
N ASP A 28 11.03 3.43 1.33
CA ASP A 28 9.90 2.95 0.54
C ASP A 28 8.58 3.59 0.97
N LEU A 29 7.63 3.62 0.03
CA LEU A 29 6.27 4.07 0.25
C LEU A 29 5.39 2.88 0.64
N ASP A 30 5.10 2.79 1.94
CA ASP A 30 4.23 1.76 2.50
C ASP A 30 2.76 2.09 2.24
N ILE A 31 2.05 1.21 1.52
CA ILE A 31 0.63 1.38 1.19
C ILE A 31 -0.16 0.21 1.73
N LEU A 32 -1.15 0.52 2.58
CA LEU A 32 -2.16 -0.42 3.02
C LEU A 32 -3.30 -0.43 2.00
N ILE A 33 -3.64 -1.60 1.49
CA ILE A 33 -4.69 -1.78 0.50
C ILE A 33 -5.64 -2.91 0.89
N ASP A 34 -6.91 -2.79 0.55
CA ASP A 34 -7.86 -3.90 0.65
C ASP A 34 -8.77 -3.93 -0.58
N PHE A 35 -9.33 -5.11 -0.84
CA PHE A 35 -10.19 -5.37 -1.97
C PHE A 35 -11.43 -6.14 -1.53
N GLU A 36 -12.56 -5.89 -2.18
CA GLU A 36 -13.79 -6.66 -1.94
C GLU A 36 -13.60 -8.13 -2.35
N LYS A 37 -12.86 -8.35 -3.45
CA LYS A 37 -12.60 -9.67 -4.05
C LYS A 37 -11.20 -10.14 -3.67
N ASN A 38 -10.97 -11.46 -3.75
CA ASN A 38 -9.61 -11.98 -3.63
C ASN A 38 -8.79 -11.53 -4.84
N VAL A 39 -7.61 -10.96 -4.56
CA VAL A 39 -6.62 -10.60 -5.57
C VAL A 39 -5.48 -11.61 -5.52
N HIS A 40 -4.97 -12.03 -6.66
CA HIS A 40 -3.88 -12.99 -6.73
C HIS A 40 -2.53 -12.31 -6.47
N LEU A 41 -1.57 -13.09 -5.96
CA LEU A 41 -0.23 -12.59 -5.63
C LEU A 41 0.46 -11.89 -6.82
N LEU A 42 0.35 -12.44 -8.03
CA LEU A 42 0.96 -11.85 -9.22
C LEU A 42 0.32 -10.50 -9.61
N GLU A 43 -0.96 -10.31 -9.32
CA GLU A 43 -1.64 -9.03 -9.56
C GLU A 43 -1.18 -7.97 -8.56
N LEU A 44 -0.97 -8.36 -7.29
CA LEU A 44 -0.40 -7.48 -6.26
C LEU A 44 1.03 -7.06 -6.61
N ILE A 45 1.88 -8.01 -6.99
CA ILE A 45 3.26 -7.72 -7.42
C ILE A 45 3.27 -6.82 -8.65
N GLY A 46 2.39 -7.09 -9.63
CA GLY A 46 2.27 -6.24 -10.81
C GLY A 46 1.84 -4.81 -10.47
N LEU A 47 0.92 -4.66 -9.50
CA LEU A 47 0.48 -3.35 -9.02
C LEU A 47 1.61 -2.61 -8.28
N GLU A 48 2.35 -3.30 -7.42
CA GLU A 48 3.50 -2.74 -6.69
C GLU A 48 4.57 -2.20 -7.65
N GLN A 49 4.92 -2.98 -8.67
CA GLN A 49 5.87 -2.57 -9.70
C GLN A 49 5.35 -1.38 -10.50
N GLU A 50 4.09 -1.42 -10.94
CA GLU A 50 3.50 -0.32 -11.72
C GLU A 50 3.48 0.99 -10.92
N LEU A 51 3.12 0.92 -9.63
CA LEU A 51 3.15 2.09 -8.74
C LEU A 51 4.58 2.59 -8.51
N SER A 52 5.53 1.67 -8.32
CA SER A 52 6.93 2.02 -8.13
C SER A 52 7.51 2.75 -9.35
N ASP A 53 7.23 2.23 -10.55
CA ASP A 53 7.68 2.82 -11.81
C ASP A 53 7.04 4.20 -12.03
N LEU A 54 5.77 4.37 -11.68
CA LEU A 54 5.04 5.63 -11.85
C LEU A 54 5.54 6.72 -10.89
N LEU A 55 5.82 6.34 -9.64
CA LEU A 55 6.21 7.28 -8.58
C LEU A 55 7.73 7.51 -8.53
N GLY A 56 8.53 6.63 -9.15
CA GLY A 56 9.98 6.66 -9.07
C GLY A 56 10.53 6.32 -7.68
N ILE A 57 9.71 5.74 -6.82
CA ILE A 57 10.01 5.38 -5.43
C ILE A 57 9.60 3.92 -5.27
N LYS A 58 10.37 3.12 -4.54
CA LYS A 58 9.97 1.75 -4.22
C LYS A 58 8.68 1.77 -3.40
N VAL A 59 7.66 1.06 -3.85
CA VAL A 59 6.39 0.88 -3.13
C VAL A 59 6.39 -0.48 -2.44
N ASP A 60 5.88 -0.54 -1.21
CA ASP A 60 5.56 -1.80 -0.52
C ASP A 60 4.05 -1.89 -0.31
N LEU A 61 3.41 -2.85 -0.98
CA LEU A 61 1.96 -3.06 -0.88
C LEU A 61 1.62 -4.11 0.16
N ILE A 62 0.95 -3.68 1.23
CA ILE A 62 0.44 -4.57 2.27
C ILE A 62 -1.07 -4.70 2.16
N THR A 63 -1.56 -5.94 2.05
CA THR A 63 -3.01 -6.16 2.10
C THR A 63 -3.52 -6.13 3.54
N LEU A 64 -4.68 -5.51 3.80
CA LEU A 64 -5.27 -5.50 5.14
C LEU A 64 -5.41 -6.90 5.74
N ARG A 65 -5.69 -7.89 4.88
CA ARG A 65 -5.85 -9.30 5.26
C ARG A 65 -4.54 -10.00 5.63
N SER A 66 -3.39 -9.50 5.19
CA SER A 66 -2.07 -10.04 5.53
C SER A 66 -1.45 -9.39 6.77
N VAL A 67 -2.04 -8.32 7.29
CA VAL A 67 -1.55 -7.64 8.50
C VAL A 67 -1.77 -8.52 9.73
N ASN A 68 -0.68 -8.83 10.43
CA ASN A 68 -0.74 -9.52 11.73
C ASN A 68 -1.40 -8.60 12.79
N ALA A 69 -2.21 -9.18 13.68
CA ALA A 69 -2.86 -8.48 14.79
C ALA A 69 -1.90 -7.61 15.62
N SER A 70 -0.65 -8.02 15.79
CA SER A 70 0.36 -7.25 16.54
C SER A 70 0.85 -5.99 15.80
N LEU A 71 0.83 -6.00 14.46
CA LEU A 71 1.26 -4.86 13.63
C LEU A 71 0.12 -3.89 13.35
N LYS A 72 -1.12 -4.37 13.41
CA LYS A 72 -2.31 -3.57 13.09
C LYS A 72 -2.40 -2.24 13.86
N PRO A 73 -2.15 -2.16 15.18
CA PRO A 73 -2.20 -0.88 15.90
C PRO A 73 -1.17 0.14 15.41
N TYR A 74 0.02 -0.32 15.00
CA TYR A 74 1.09 0.55 14.50
C TYR A 74 0.78 1.08 13.10
N ILE A 75 0.18 0.23 12.26
CA ILE A 75 -0.26 0.67 10.93
C ILE A 75 -1.41 1.66 11.09
N GLU A 76 -2.41 1.36 11.94
CA GLU A 76 -3.58 2.20 12.15
C GLU A 76 -3.25 3.56 12.78
N SER A 77 -2.21 3.66 13.64
CA SER A 77 -1.81 4.94 14.24
C SER A 77 -1.31 5.94 13.21
N ASP A 78 -0.65 5.45 12.17
CA ASP A 78 0.02 6.27 11.16
C ASP A 78 -0.76 6.31 9.85
N LEU A 79 -1.87 5.57 9.74
CA LEU A 79 -2.60 5.39 8.48
C LEU A 79 -3.28 6.69 8.03
N ILE A 80 -2.82 7.24 6.92
CA ILE A 80 -3.50 8.29 6.18
C ILE A 80 -4.32 7.65 5.08
N ARG A 81 -5.65 7.63 5.24
CA ARG A 81 -6.58 7.08 4.24
C ARG A 81 -6.76 8.03 3.06
N LEU A 82 -6.72 7.47 1.86
CA LEU A 82 -6.89 8.19 0.59
C LEU A 82 -8.26 7.93 -0.06
N VAL A 83 -8.83 6.74 0.15
CA VAL A 83 -10.17 6.32 -0.31
C VAL A 83 -10.79 5.36 0.69
#